data_AF-A0A349Z3K2-F1
#
_entry.id   AF-A0A349Z3K2-F1
#
_cell.length_a   1.000
_cell.length_b   1.000
_cell.length_c   1.000
_cell.angle_alpha   90.00
_cell.angle_beta   90.00
_cell.angle_gamma   90.00
#
_symmetry.space_group_name_H-M   'P 1'
#
loop_
_entity.id
_entity.type
_entity.pdbx_description
1 polymer ?
#
loop_
_entity_poly.entity_id
_entity_poly.type
_entity_poly.pdbx_seq_one_letter_code
_entity_poly.pdbx_strand_id
1 'polypeptide(L)'
;MAFDIIAHRGASGYLPEHTLASTAMAYAQQPDYIEQDLVMTSDGHLVVLHDIHLETITNVETVFPNRHREDGRYYALDFTLAELRSLNVHERTDAKGKQVYPNRYQGNGQFTVATFEEHISTILSLNATTGGSVGLYAEIKSPAWHREQGVDISKAVLEVLREHHLDDASANIYIQCFDFEEIKRLRQTLGAKVKLIQLIAENSWQETPTDYDALKTAAGMQEVSRYVQGIGPWLGHVTRY
;
A
#
# COMPACT_ATOMS: atom_id res chain seq x y z
N MET A 1 16.29 -23.83 2.90
CA MET A 1 15.88 -22.48 3.34
C MET A 1 14.52 -22.24 2.75
N ALA A 2 13.54 -21.89 3.58
CA ALA A 2 12.26 -21.39 3.09
C ALA A 2 12.38 -19.87 2.95
N PHE A 3 11.76 -19.31 1.91
CA PHE A 3 11.68 -17.87 1.67
C PHE A 3 10.21 -17.48 1.71
N ASP A 4 9.91 -16.33 2.29
CA ASP A 4 8.57 -15.76 2.25
C ASP A 4 8.30 -15.20 0.85
N ILE A 5 7.10 -15.41 0.33
CA ILE A 5 6.58 -14.85 -0.91
C ILE A 5 5.56 -13.77 -0.56
N ILE A 6 5.80 -12.55 -1.05
CA ILE A 6 4.89 -11.41 -0.87
C ILE A 6 4.23 -11.12 -2.21
N ALA A 7 2.91 -11.24 -2.29
CA ALA A 7 2.13 -10.89 -3.46
C ALA A 7 1.97 -9.36 -3.55
N HIS A 8 2.92 -8.71 -4.22
CA HIS A 8 2.97 -7.27 -4.45
C HIS A 8 1.71 -6.83 -5.22
N ARG A 9 0.85 -6.07 -4.55
CA ARG A 9 -0.49 -5.63 -4.98
C ARG A 9 -1.46 -6.75 -5.34
N GLY A 10 -1.31 -7.89 -4.68
CA GLY A 10 -2.04 -9.12 -4.98
C GLY A 10 -1.49 -9.84 -6.21
N ALA A 11 -2.37 -10.47 -6.99
CA ALA A 11 -2.04 -11.16 -8.23
C ALA A 11 -1.95 -10.16 -9.40
N SER A 12 -1.20 -9.07 -9.21
CA SER A 12 -1.21 -7.89 -10.09
C SER A 12 -0.70 -8.15 -11.51
N GLY A 13 -0.06 -9.31 -11.75
CA GLY A 13 0.31 -9.76 -13.08
C GLY A 13 -0.87 -10.30 -13.91
N TYR A 14 -2.01 -10.56 -13.26
CA TYR A 14 -3.15 -11.29 -13.82
C TYR A 14 -4.46 -10.50 -13.74
N LEU A 15 -4.64 -9.70 -12.68
CA LEU A 15 -5.81 -8.86 -12.44
C LEU A 15 -5.39 -7.44 -12.05
N PRO A 16 -6.26 -6.43 -12.22
CA PRO A 16 -5.96 -5.06 -11.81
C PRO A 16 -5.51 -5.00 -10.35
N GLU A 17 -4.42 -4.27 -10.12
CA GLU A 17 -3.74 -4.17 -8.83
C GLU A 17 -4.69 -3.78 -7.68
N HIS A 18 -4.46 -4.34 -6.50
CA HIS A 18 -5.20 -4.04 -5.26
C HIS A 18 -6.71 -4.28 -5.26
N THR A 19 -7.28 -4.87 -6.30
CA THR A 19 -8.69 -5.29 -6.25
C THR A 19 -8.87 -6.49 -5.32
N LEU A 20 -10.07 -6.65 -4.73
CA LEU A 20 -10.40 -7.86 -3.96
C LEU A 20 -10.30 -9.13 -4.82
N ALA A 21 -10.55 -9.02 -6.14
CA ALA A 21 -10.35 -10.12 -7.07
C ALA A 21 -8.87 -10.49 -7.22
N SER A 22 -7.97 -9.50 -7.35
CA SER A 22 -6.52 -9.70 -7.35
C SER A 22 -6.04 -10.33 -6.03
N THR A 23 -6.61 -9.89 -4.90
CA THR A 23 -6.34 -10.44 -3.56
C THR A 23 -6.77 -11.90 -3.45
N ALA A 24 -7.99 -12.23 -3.87
CA ALA A 24 -8.49 -13.61 -3.83
C ALA A 24 -7.69 -14.55 -4.75
N MET A 25 -7.30 -14.07 -5.94
CA MET A 25 -6.43 -14.84 -6.83
C MET A 25 -5.04 -15.04 -6.23
N ALA A 26 -4.45 -14.02 -5.61
CA ALA A 26 -3.18 -14.16 -4.91
C ALA A 26 -3.29 -15.18 -3.79
N TYR A 27 -4.34 -15.10 -2.96
CA TYR A 27 -4.57 -16.07 -1.89
C TYR A 27 -4.59 -17.51 -2.41
N ALA A 28 -5.27 -17.76 -3.54
CA ALA A 28 -5.32 -19.07 -4.16
C ALA A 28 -3.95 -19.58 -4.65
N GLN A 29 -2.99 -18.68 -4.91
CA GLN A 29 -1.61 -18.99 -5.24
C GLN A 29 -0.73 -19.22 -4.00
N GLN A 30 -1.29 -19.05 -2.80
CA GLN A 30 -0.68 -19.33 -1.49
C GLN A 30 0.65 -18.60 -1.22
N PRO A 31 0.72 -17.26 -1.37
CA PRO A 31 1.85 -16.49 -0.87
C PRO A 31 1.83 -16.48 0.67
N ASP A 32 2.97 -16.17 1.29
CA ASP A 32 3.05 -15.97 2.73
C ASP A 32 2.39 -14.66 3.15
N TYR A 33 2.42 -13.63 2.30
CA TYR A 33 1.78 -12.34 2.53
C TYR A 33 1.14 -11.77 1.26
N ILE A 34 0.07 -10.98 1.43
CA ILE A 34 -0.49 -10.14 0.36
C ILE A 34 -0.29 -8.68 0.77
N GLU A 35 0.18 -7.86 -0.17
CA GLU A 35 0.47 -6.44 0.08
C GLU A 35 -0.77 -5.55 -0.05
N GLN A 36 -0.80 -4.46 0.72
CA GLN A 36 -1.74 -3.34 0.59
C GLN A 36 -0.94 -2.03 0.52
N ASP A 37 -1.30 -1.11 -0.37
CA ASP A 37 -0.83 0.28 -0.32
C ASP A 37 -1.97 1.15 0.24
N LEU A 38 -1.76 1.91 1.32
CA LEU A 38 -2.83 2.61 2.01
C LEU A 38 -2.78 4.13 1.77
N VAL A 39 -3.93 4.69 1.41
CA VAL A 39 -4.21 6.13 1.33
C VAL A 39 -5.57 6.44 1.98
N MET A 40 -5.84 7.71 2.27
CA MET A 40 -7.10 8.12 2.93
C MET A 40 -8.10 8.77 1.96
N THR A 41 -9.39 8.54 2.21
CA THR A 41 -10.53 9.26 1.60
C THR A 41 -10.88 10.53 2.39
N SER A 42 -11.69 11.41 1.79
CA SER A 42 -12.14 12.66 2.42
C SER A 42 -13.01 12.45 3.67
N ASP A 43 -13.69 11.31 3.73
CA ASP A 43 -14.54 10.87 4.84
C ASP A 43 -13.83 9.92 5.82
N GLY A 44 -12.50 9.80 5.72
CA GLY A 44 -11.65 9.19 6.75
C GLY A 44 -11.47 7.67 6.65
N HIS A 45 -11.84 7.06 5.53
CA HIS A 45 -11.60 5.64 5.29
C HIS A 45 -10.19 5.40 4.73
N LEU A 46 -9.60 4.25 5.08
CA LEU A 46 -8.38 3.75 4.44
C LEU A 46 -8.76 2.91 3.23
N VAL A 47 -8.26 3.30 2.06
CA VAL A 47 -8.46 2.55 0.81
C VAL A 47 -7.14 2.02 0.28
N VAL A 48 -7.22 0.91 -0.45
CA VAL A 48 -6.05 0.21 -0.98
C VAL A 48 -5.73 0.70 -2.39
N LEU A 49 -4.77 1.64 -2.50
CA LEU A 49 -4.34 2.29 -3.73
C LEU A 49 -2.84 2.59 -3.67
N HIS A 50 -2.12 2.28 -4.74
CA HIS A 50 -0.67 2.55 -4.80
C HIS A 50 -0.35 4.05 -4.84
N ASP A 51 -1.12 4.83 -5.58
CA ASP A 51 -0.89 6.25 -5.70
C ASP A 51 -1.89 7.01 -4.82
N ILE A 52 -1.52 8.18 -4.30
CA ILE A 52 -2.50 9.13 -3.74
C ILE A 52 -3.47 9.69 -4.81
N HIS A 53 -3.27 9.29 -6.07
CA HIS A 53 -4.01 9.75 -7.25
C HIS A 53 -4.79 8.60 -7.90
N LEU A 54 -5.83 8.93 -8.65
CA LEU A 54 -6.82 7.96 -9.13
C LEU A 54 -6.75 7.69 -10.65
N GLU A 55 -6.26 8.63 -11.44
CA GLU A 55 -6.38 8.63 -12.91
C GLU A 55 -5.62 7.51 -13.63
N THR A 56 -4.60 6.93 -13.00
CA THR A 56 -3.76 5.88 -13.61
C THR A 56 -4.39 4.49 -13.53
N ILE A 57 -5.40 4.31 -12.67
CA ILE A 57 -6.01 3.00 -12.37
C ILE A 57 -7.54 3.05 -12.32
N THR A 58 -8.17 4.21 -12.53
CA THR A 58 -9.63 4.35 -12.52
C THR A 58 -10.13 5.23 -13.66
N ASN A 59 -11.42 5.13 -13.94
CA ASN A 59 -12.13 6.01 -14.87
C ASN A 59 -12.57 7.37 -14.28
N VAL A 60 -11.88 7.89 -13.24
CA VAL A 60 -12.24 9.13 -12.53
C VAL A 60 -12.42 10.33 -13.45
N GLU A 61 -11.60 10.44 -14.51
CA GLU A 61 -11.66 11.52 -15.51
C GLU A 61 -13.01 11.56 -16.25
N THR A 62 -13.67 10.41 -16.38
CA THR A 62 -14.98 10.30 -17.04
C THR A 62 -16.12 10.52 -16.05
N VAL A 63 -16.02 9.97 -14.83
CA VAL A 63 -17.10 10.02 -13.83
C VAL A 63 -17.15 11.39 -13.13
N PHE A 64 -15.99 12.00 -12.87
CA PHE A 64 -15.86 13.27 -12.14
C PHE A 64 -14.91 14.25 -12.85
N PRO A 65 -15.18 14.67 -14.10
CA PRO A 65 -14.23 15.41 -14.95
C PRO A 65 -13.74 16.76 -14.38
N ASN A 66 -14.46 17.34 -13.40
CA ASN A 66 -14.16 18.65 -12.83
C ASN A 66 -13.62 18.56 -11.39
N ARG A 67 -13.21 17.38 -10.92
CA ARG A 67 -12.76 17.13 -9.54
C ARG A 67 -11.24 16.95 -9.41
N HIS A 68 -10.48 17.33 -10.43
CA HIS A 68 -9.03 17.40 -10.34
C HIS A 68 -8.59 18.69 -9.62
N ARG A 69 -7.39 18.69 -9.03
CA ARG A 69 -6.74 19.90 -8.51
C ARG A 69 -6.09 20.71 -9.64
N GLU A 70 -5.46 21.84 -9.30
CA GLU A 70 -4.82 22.76 -10.27
C GLU A 70 -3.72 22.10 -11.10
N ASP A 71 -3.09 21.05 -10.58
CA ASP A 71 -2.08 20.24 -11.26
C ASP A 71 -2.67 19.22 -12.26
N GLY A 72 -4.00 19.16 -12.38
CA GLY A 72 -4.72 18.25 -13.26
C GLY A 72 -4.89 16.84 -12.73
N ARG A 73 -4.56 16.57 -11.45
CA ARG A 73 -4.62 15.23 -10.86
C ARG A 73 -5.80 15.03 -9.93
N TYR A 74 -6.22 13.77 -9.75
CA TYR A 74 -7.37 13.40 -8.95
C TYR A 74 -6.93 12.71 -7.67
N TYR A 75 -6.96 13.42 -6.54
CA TYR A 75 -6.44 12.90 -5.28
C TYR A 75 -7.50 12.08 -4.54
N ALA A 76 -7.16 10.88 -4.07
CA ALA A 76 -8.07 10.02 -3.31
C ALA A 76 -8.68 10.75 -2.10
N LEU A 77 -7.91 11.62 -1.45
CA LEU A 77 -8.31 12.42 -0.29
C LEU A 77 -9.40 13.46 -0.61
N ASP A 78 -9.66 13.76 -1.88
CA ASP A 78 -10.72 14.70 -2.28
C ASP A 78 -12.07 13.99 -2.49
N PHE A 79 -12.14 12.67 -2.39
CA PHE A 79 -13.34 11.86 -2.64
C PHE A 79 -13.75 11.08 -1.40
N THR A 80 -15.06 10.93 -1.22
CA THR A 80 -15.65 10.02 -0.22
C THR A 80 -15.48 8.57 -0.67
N LEU A 81 -15.57 7.62 0.26
CA LEU A 81 -15.55 6.20 -0.08
C LEU A 81 -16.69 5.84 -1.05
N ALA A 82 -17.87 6.44 -0.89
CA ALA A 82 -19.01 6.22 -1.77
C ALA A 82 -18.74 6.68 -3.20
N GLU A 83 -18.08 7.83 -3.38
CA GLU A 83 -17.65 8.31 -4.70
C GLU A 83 -16.60 7.37 -5.31
N LEU A 84 -15.59 6.95 -4.54
CA LEU A 84 -14.57 6.00 -5.03
C LEU A 84 -15.16 4.66 -5.45
N ARG A 85 -16.20 4.17 -4.77
CA ARG A 85 -16.92 2.94 -5.14
C ARG A 85 -17.74 3.07 -6.42
N SER A 86 -18.04 4.28 -6.87
CA SER A 86 -18.70 4.51 -8.16
C SER A 86 -17.74 4.43 -9.35
N LEU A 87 -16.43 4.45 -9.09
CA LEU A 87 -15.40 4.30 -10.11
C LEU A 87 -15.20 2.84 -10.49
N ASN A 88 -14.83 2.63 -11.75
CA ASN A 88 -14.33 1.34 -12.20
C ASN A 88 -12.79 1.35 -12.20
N VAL A 89 -12.21 0.41 -11.47
CA VAL A 89 -10.77 0.15 -11.46
C VAL A 89 -10.39 -0.63 -12.72
N HIS A 90 -9.32 -0.22 -13.39
CA HIS A 90 -8.77 -0.87 -14.57
C HIS A 90 -7.27 -1.14 -14.41
N GLU A 91 -6.70 -1.93 -15.33
CA GLU A 91 -5.25 -2.16 -15.37
C GLU A 91 -4.50 -0.85 -15.59
N ARG A 92 -3.35 -0.70 -14.94
CA ARG A 92 -2.61 0.55 -14.88
C ARG A 92 -2.27 1.11 -16.26
N THR A 93 -2.56 2.38 -16.45
CA THR A 93 -2.23 3.16 -17.65
C THR A 93 -1.23 4.27 -17.34
N ASP A 94 -0.51 4.72 -18.37
CA ASP A 94 0.25 5.95 -18.34
C ASP A 94 -0.67 7.18 -18.46
N ALA A 95 -0.09 8.38 -18.38
CA ALA A 95 -0.81 9.65 -18.50
C ALA A 95 -1.50 9.88 -19.87
N LYS A 96 -1.32 8.98 -20.83
CA LYS A 96 -1.98 9.01 -22.15
C LYS A 96 -3.08 7.94 -22.26
N GLY A 97 -3.40 7.26 -21.16
CA GLY A 97 -4.35 6.14 -21.14
C GLY A 97 -3.81 4.86 -21.78
N LYS A 98 -2.50 4.77 -22.05
CA LYS A 98 -1.91 3.54 -22.60
C LYS A 98 -1.54 2.60 -21.45
N GLN A 99 -1.97 1.36 -21.54
CA GLN A 99 -1.62 0.33 -20.57
C GLN A 99 -0.09 0.18 -20.44
N VAL A 100 0.40 0.23 -19.19
CA VAL A 100 1.83 0.14 -18.87
C VAL A 100 2.38 -1.25 -19.15
N TYR A 101 1.60 -2.29 -18.85
CA TYR A 101 1.97 -3.70 -19.02
C TYR A 101 1.05 -4.39 -20.03
N PRO A 102 1.41 -4.44 -21.32
CA PRO A 102 0.50 -4.86 -22.40
C PRO A 102 0.04 -6.33 -22.34
N ASN A 103 0.70 -7.17 -21.54
CA ASN A 103 0.38 -8.60 -21.41
C ASN A 103 -0.34 -8.94 -20.10
N ARG A 104 -0.71 -7.94 -19.28
CA ARG A 104 -1.56 -8.13 -18.09
C ARG A 104 -3.03 -8.14 -18.47
N TYR A 105 -3.92 -8.03 -17.49
CA TYR A 105 -5.37 -8.05 -17.65
C TYR A 105 -5.84 -7.22 -18.87
N GLN A 106 -6.59 -7.86 -19.78
CA GLN A 106 -7.17 -7.27 -21.00
C GLN A 106 -8.72 -7.31 -20.99
N GLY A 107 -9.33 -7.73 -19.88
CA GLY A 107 -10.77 -7.91 -19.79
C GLY A 107 -11.53 -6.60 -19.53
N ASN A 108 -12.85 -6.70 -19.46
CA ASN A 108 -13.79 -5.61 -19.17
C ASN A 108 -14.56 -5.85 -17.86
N GLY A 109 -13.96 -6.57 -16.92
CA GLY A 109 -14.53 -6.83 -15.60
C GLY A 109 -14.77 -5.53 -14.84
N GLN A 110 -15.78 -5.56 -13.97
CA GLN A 110 -16.10 -4.45 -13.07
C GLN A 110 -15.34 -4.65 -11.77
N PHE A 111 -14.43 -3.73 -11.48
CA PHE A 111 -13.64 -3.73 -10.26
C PHE A 111 -13.83 -2.40 -9.53
N THR A 112 -13.80 -2.43 -8.21
CA THR A 112 -14.03 -1.24 -7.38
C THR A 112 -12.86 -1.05 -6.42
N VAL A 113 -12.67 0.19 -5.98
CA VAL A 113 -11.73 0.52 -4.90
C VAL A 113 -12.21 -0.14 -3.61
N ALA A 114 -11.32 -0.86 -2.94
CA ALA A 114 -11.59 -1.56 -1.69
C ALA A 114 -10.94 -0.86 -0.49
N THR A 115 -11.55 -1.01 0.67
CA THR A 115 -11.01 -0.52 1.94
C THR A 115 -9.97 -1.47 2.52
N PHE A 116 -9.13 -0.98 3.43
CA PHE A 116 -8.17 -1.82 4.14
C PHE A 116 -8.88 -2.91 4.96
N GLU A 117 -9.97 -2.56 5.61
CA GLU A 117 -10.82 -3.45 6.40
C GLU A 117 -11.43 -4.56 5.54
N GLU A 118 -11.80 -4.28 4.29
CA GLU A 118 -12.29 -5.30 3.34
C GLU A 118 -11.17 -6.28 2.93
N HIS A 119 -9.93 -5.81 2.76
CA HIS A 119 -8.78 -6.68 2.53
C HIS A 119 -8.48 -7.55 3.75
N ILE A 120 -8.46 -6.96 4.96
CA ILE A 120 -8.29 -7.70 6.23
C ILE A 120 -9.37 -8.78 6.35
N SER A 121 -10.65 -8.39 6.21
CA SER A 121 -11.77 -9.30 6.33
C SER A 121 -11.69 -10.45 5.32
N THR A 122 -11.32 -10.16 4.07
CA THR A 122 -11.16 -11.15 3.00
C THR A 122 -10.05 -12.15 3.34
N ILE A 123 -8.85 -11.67 3.67
CA ILE A 123 -7.69 -12.55 3.96
C ILE A 123 -7.94 -13.39 5.21
N LEU A 124 -8.46 -12.79 6.29
CA LEU A 124 -8.76 -13.51 7.53
C LEU A 124 -9.88 -14.54 7.34
N SER A 125 -10.92 -14.22 6.57
CA SER A 125 -12.00 -15.16 6.26
C SER A 125 -11.51 -16.33 5.41
N LEU A 126 -10.64 -16.07 4.42
CA LEU A 126 -10.03 -17.11 3.62
C LEU A 126 -9.11 -18.03 4.46
N ASN A 127 -8.33 -17.46 5.38
CA ASN A 127 -7.55 -18.24 6.36
C ASN A 127 -8.45 -19.13 7.22
N ALA A 128 -9.51 -18.58 7.79
CA ALA A 128 -10.44 -19.32 8.63
C ALA A 128 -11.15 -20.47 7.88
N THR A 129 -11.50 -20.26 6.60
CA THR A 129 -12.26 -21.24 5.81
C THR A 129 -11.40 -22.30 5.13
N THR A 130 -10.14 -21.98 4.81
CA THR A 130 -9.22 -22.91 4.13
C THR A 130 -8.18 -23.53 5.06
N GLY A 131 -8.08 -23.06 6.32
CA GLY A 131 -7.03 -23.44 7.25
C GLY A 131 -5.67 -22.81 6.92
N GLY A 132 -5.64 -21.80 6.05
CA GLY A 132 -4.44 -21.06 5.68
C GLY A 132 -4.01 -20.04 6.74
N SER A 133 -2.84 -19.45 6.51
CA SER A 133 -2.25 -18.44 7.40
C SER A 133 -1.59 -17.31 6.62
N VAL A 134 -2.15 -16.90 5.48
CA VAL A 134 -1.61 -15.80 4.67
C VAL A 134 -1.67 -14.50 5.47
N GLY A 135 -0.57 -13.77 5.54
CA GLY A 135 -0.43 -12.51 6.27
C GLY A 135 -0.72 -11.28 5.42
N LEU A 136 -0.68 -10.12 6.08
CA LEU A 136 -0.79 -8.80 5.44
C LEU A 136 0.56 -8.10 5.38
N TYR A 137 0.77 -7.27 4.36
CA TYR A 137 1.98 -6.45 4.20
C TYR A 137 1.55 -5.04 3.77
N ALA A 138 1.20 -4.20 4.74
CA ALA A 138 0.55 -2.92 4.45
C ALA A 138 1.55 -1.76 4.45
N GLU A 139 1.54 -0.97 3.38
CA GLU A 139 2.34 0.23 3.20
C GLU A 139 1.55 1.49 3.57
N ILE A 140 2.15 2.38 4.35
CA ILE A 140 1.62 3.74 4.54
C ILE A 140 2.19 4.65 3.46
N LYS A 141 1.35 5.12 2.53
CA LYS A 141 1.77 5.99 1.42
C LYS A 141 1.80 7.46 1.80
N SER A 142 2.89 8.12 1.44
CA SER A 142 3.07 9.58 1.56
C SER A 142 2.55 10.18 2.88
N PRO A 143 2.99 9.70 4.06
CA PRO A 143 2.45 10.14 5.35
C PRO A 143 2.68 11.63 5.63
N ALA A 144 3.82 12.18 5.19
CA ALA A 144 4.10 13.61 5.29
C ALA A 144 3.09 14.45 4.50
N TRP A 145 2.78 14.06 3.26
CA TRP A 145 1.77 14.72 2.43
C TRP A 145 0.39 14.67 3.10
N HIS A 146 -0.03 13.50 3.61
CA HIS A 146 -1.31 13.37 4.31
C HIS A 146 -1.41 14.34 5.52
N ARG A 147 -0.32 14.50 6.29
CA ARG A 147 -0.28 15.48 7.40
C ARG A 147 -0.38 16.93 6.92
N GLU A 148 0.26 17.27 5.81
CA GLU A 148 0.13 18.60 5.18
C GLU A 148 -1.31 18.86 4.72
N GLN A 149 -2.05 17.83 4.33
CA GLN A 149 -3.48 17.92 4.02
C GLN A 149 -4.38 17.93 5.28
N GLY A 150 -3.82 17.84 6.48
CA GLY A 150 -4.55 17.91 7.74
C GLY A 150 -5.11 16.57 8.24
N VAL A 151 -4.68 15.43 7.67
CA VAL A 151 -5.08 14.08 8.12
C VAL A 151 -3.87 13.27 8.58
N ASP A 152 -4.09 12.26 9.42
CA ASP A 152 -3.03 11.45 10.01
C ASP A 152 -3.22 9.96 9.66
N ILE A 153 -2.74 9.59 8.48
CA ILE A 153 -2.89 8.24 7.94
C ILE A 153 -2.26 7.17 8.84
N SER A 154 -1.09 7.41 9.41
CA SER A 154 -0.43 6.43 10.27
C SER A 154 -1.20 6.15 11.55
N LYS A 155 -1.86 7.18 12.11
CA LYS A 155 -2.76 7.01 13.24
C LYS A 155 -3.98 6.19 12.84
N ALA A 156 -4.63 6.52 11.73
CA ALA A 156 -5.79 5.77 11.23
C ALA A 156 -5.45 4.29 10.96
N VAL A 157 -4.28 4.01 10.38
CA VAL A 157 -3.81 2.64 10.15
C VAL A 157 -3.66 1.88 11.46
N LEU A 158 -3.01 2.46 12.47
CA LEU A 158 -2.88 1.81 13.77
C LEU A 158 -4.22 1.61 14.49
N GLU A 159 -5.18 2.51 14.32
CA GLU A 159 -6.54 2.34 14.83
C GLU A 159 -7.20 1.10 14.22
N VAL A 160 -7.19 0.97 12.90
CA VAL A 160 -7.69 -0.24 12.21
C VAL A 160 -6.94 -1.50 12.66
N LEU A 161 -5.60 -1.48 12.76
CA LEU A 161 -4.86 -2.64 13.24
C LEU A 161 -5.27 -3.04 14.66
N ARG A 162 -5.51 -2.08 15.56
CA ARG A 162 -5.90 -2.37 16.95
C ARG A 162 -7.31 -2.92 17.04
N GLU A 163 -8.24 -2.39 16.25
CA GLU A 163 -9.61 -2.89 16.15
C GLU A 163 -9.65 -4.34 15.64
N HIS A 164 -8.75 -4.71 14.74
CA HIS A 164 -8.63 -6.06 14.20
C HIS A 164 -7.63 -6.97 14.94
N HIS A 165 -7.09 -6.54 16.09
CA HIS A 165 -6.09 -7.28 16.88
C HIS A 165 -4.79 -7.64 16.11
N LEU A 166 -4.39 -6.78 15.17
CA LEU A 166 -3.20 -6.90 14.34
C LEU A 166 -2.02 -6.02 14.81
N ASP A 167 -2.22 -5.12 15.78
CA ASP A 167 -1.13 -4.33 16.39
C ASP A 167 -0.41 -5.12 17.51
N ASP A 168 0.25 -6.21 17.11
CA ASP A 168 1.07 -7.05 18.00
C ASP A 168 2.30 -7.59 17.26
N ALA A 169 3.40 -7.83 17.97
CA ALA A 169 4.64 -8.33 17.38
C ALA A 169 4.51 -9.78 16.84
N SER A 170 3.56 -10.55 17.37
CA SER A 170 3.25 -11.92 16.93
C SER A 170 2.18 -11.98 15.83
N ALA A 171 1.50 -10.88 15.54
CA ALA A 171 0.49 -10.84 14.49
C ALA A 171 1.13 -11.09 13.11
N ASN A 172 0.40 -11.78 12.24
CA ASN A 172 0.90 -12.11 10.90
C ASN A 172 0.73 -10.94 9.92
N ILE A 173 1.38 -9.82 10.26
CA ILE A 173 1.37 -8.59 9.48
C ILE A 173 2.71 -7.87 9.60
N TYR A 174 3.09 -7.18 8.53
CA TYR A 174 4.11 -6.14 8.54
C TYR A 174 3.49 -4.80 8.11
N ILE A 175 3.97 -3.71 8.70
CA ILE A 175 3.76 -2.36 8.19
C ILE A 175 5.06 -1.85 7.59
N GLN A 176 4.99 -1.36 6.35
CA GLN A 176 6.11 -0.80 5.63
C GLN A 176 5.91 0.67 5.32
N CYS A 177 7.00 1.44 5.27
CA CYS A 177 6.96 2.84 4.87
C CYS A 177 8.32 3.28 4.33
N PHE A 178 8.30 4.17 3.35
CA PHE A 178 9.50 4.83 2.82
C PHE A 178 10.02 5.94 3.74
N ASP A 179 9.15 6.59 4.51
CA ASP A 179 9.49 7.74 5.34
C ASP A 179 10.09 7.27 6.68
N PHE A 180 11.41 7.47 6.86
CA PHE A 180 12.08 7.00 8.06
C PHE A 180 11.70 7.78 9.32
N GLU A 181 11.37 9.07 9.18
CA GLU A 181 10.85 9.84 10.32
C GLU A 181 9.45 9.35 10.71
N GLU A 182 8.65 8.90 9.73
CA GLU A 182 7.38 8.24 10.04
C GLU A 182 7.54 6.89 10.74
N ILE A 183 8.52 6.08 10.32
CA ILE A 183 8.86 4.82 11.02
C ILE A 183 9.22 5.08 12.49
N LYS A 184 10.04 6.09 12.76
CA LYS A 184 10.36 6.50 14.14
C LYS A 184 9.11 6.94 14.89
N ARG A 185 8.27 7.77 14.26
CA ARG A 185 7.01 8.26 14.83
C ARG A 185 6.04 7.12 15.18
N LEU A 186 5.85 6.16 14.28
CA LEU A 186 5.04 4.96 14.50
C LEU A 186 5.49 4.24 15.77
N ARG A 187 6.79 3.98 15.90
CA ARG A 187 7.33 3.23 17.05
C ARG A 187 7.32 4.04 18.35
N GLN A 188 7.82 5.28 18.32
CA GLN A 188 8.12 6.05 19.53
C GLN A 188 6.95 6.90 20.02
N THR A 189 6.14 7.42 19.10
CA THR A 189 5.07 8.39 19.43
C THR A 189 3.70 7.73 19.40
N LEU A 190 3.40 6.96 18.34
CA LEU A 190 2.09 6.31 18.19
C LEU A 190 2.02 4.94 18.89
N GLY A 191 3.15 4.42 19.36
CA GLY A 191 3.23 3.20 20.15
C GLY A 191 2.87 1.94 19.35
N ALA A 192 3.21 1.89 18.06
CA ALA A 192 3.06 0.70 17.24
C ALA A 192 3.80 -0.48 17.89
N LYS A 193 3.14 -1.63 17.98
CA LYS A 193 3.69 -2.91 18.43
C LYS A 193 3.91 -3.88 17.28
N VAL A 194 3.14 -3.73 16.20
CA VAL A 194 3.32 -4.46 14.95
C VAL A 194 4.76 -4.39 14.43
N LYS A 195 5.15 -5.39 13.63
CA LYS A 195 6.45 -5.42 12.97
C LYS A 195 6.51 -4.34 11.89
N LEU A 196 7.60 -3.57 11.87
CA LEU A 196 7.82 -2.48 10.93
C LEU A 196 8.93 -2.83 9.92
N ILE A 197 8.84 -2.29 8.72
CA ILE A 197 9.80 -2.46 7.63
C ILE A 197 10.15 -1.09 7.05
N GLN A 198 11.44 -0.79 6.92
CA GLN A 198 11.91 0.42 6.23
C GLN A 198 12.07 0.13 4.74
N LEU A 199 11.27 0.78 3.89
CA LEU A 199 11.48 0.72 2.44
C LEU A 199 12.62 1.64 2.03
N ILE A 200 13.46 1.22 1.08
CA ILE A 200 14.63 2.00 0.63
C ILE A 200 14.50 2.27 -0.87
N ALA A 201 14.22 3.52 -1.21
CA ALA A 201 14.14 4.02 -2.58
C ALA A 201 15.47 4.65 -3.04
N GLU A 202 15.47 5.22 -4.25
CA GLU A 202 16.50 6.17 -4.67
C GLU A 202 16.10 7.61 -4.32
N ASN A 203 17.06 8.42 -3.91
CA ASN A 203 16.85 9.85 -3.64
C ASN A 203 16.26 10.60 -4.87
N SER A 204 16.58 10.13 -6.08
CA SER A 204 16.07 10.71 -7.34
C SER A 204 14.58 10.48 -7.57
N TRP A 205 13.97 9.51 -6.89
CA TRP A 205 12.53 9.22 -7.02
C TRP A 205 11.67 10.22 -6.23
N GLN A 206 12.26 10.93 -5.27
CA GLN A 206 11.57 11.94 -4.44
C GLN A 206 10.34 11.37 -3.70
N GLU A 207 10.38 10.08 -3.32
CA GLU A 207 9.30 9.41 -2.58
C GLU A 207 9.01 10.07 -1.24
N THR A 208 10.07 10.45 -0.50
CA THR A 208 9.98 11.12 0.79
C THR A 208 11.19 12.04 0.99
N PRO A 209 11.19 12.92 2.01
CA PRO A 209 12.38 13.70 2.38
C PRO A 209 13.53 12.87 2.96
N THR A 210 13.36 11.55 3.14
CA THR A 210 14.38 10.65 3.68
C THR A 210 15.59 10.58 2.74
N ASP A 211 16.79 10.75 3.30
CA ASP A 211 18.04 10.50 2.56
C ASP A 211 18.37 8.99 2.57
N TYR A 212 18.02 8.31 1.48
CA TYR A 212 18.26 6.87 1.33
C TYR A 212 19.74 6.52 1.19
N ASP A 213 20.58 7.42 0.70
CA ASP A 213 22.03 7.18 0.63
C ASP A 213 22.64 7.10 2.02
N ALA A 214 22.19 7.96 2.93
CA ALA A 214 22.56 7.87 4.34
C ALA A 214 22.08 6.55 4.99
N LEU A 215 20.83 6.11 4.71
CA LEU A 215 20.30 4.85 5.25
C LEU A 215 21.06 3.61 4.76
N LYS A 216 21.57 3.64 3.51
CA LYS A 216 22.37 2.55 2.92
C LYS A 216 23.78 2.41 3.53
N THR A 217 24.24 3.37 4.35
CA THR A 217 25.53 3.25 5.07
C THR A 217 25.43 2.28 6.25
N ALA A 218 26.56 1.78 6.75
CA ALA A 218 26.58 0.93 7.95
C ALA A 218 26.00 1.65 9.18
N ALA A 219 26.27 2.95 9.35
CA ALA A 219 25.72 3.75 10.43
C ALA A 219 24.21 3.97 10.27
N GLY A 220 23.75 4.25 9.05
CA GLY A 220 22.33 4.34 8.72
C GLY A 220 21.58 3.05 9.03
N MET A 221 22.12 1.91 8.62
CA MET A 221 21.50 0.61 8.88
C MET A 221 21.47 0.25 10.37
N GLN A 222 22.50 0.63 11.14
CA GLN A 222 22.49 0.50 12.60
C GLN A 222 21.39 1.36 13.23
N GLU A 223 21.16 2.58 12.73
CA GLU A 223 20.07 3.43 13.21
C GLU A 223 18.70 2.85 12.84
N VAL A 224 18.51 2.42 11.59
CA VAL A 224 17.28 1.78 11.10
C VAL A 224 16.90 0.57 11.95
N SER A 225 17.87 -0.29 12.28
CA SER A 225 17.66 -1.52 13.06
C SER A 225 17.05 -1.32 14.45
N ARG A 226 17.06 -0.09 14.99
CA ARG A 226 16.44 0.24 16.29
C ARG A 226 14.92 0.27 16.23
N TYR A 227 14.33 0.44 15.05
CA TYR A 227 12.89 0.71 14.88
C TYR A 227 12.15 -0.40 14.12
N VAL A 228 12.85 -1.07 13.20
CA VAL A 228 12.26 -2.01 12.23
C VAL A 228 12.78 -3.43 12.42
N GLN A 229 12.00 -4.39 11.92
CA GLN A 229 12.34 -5.81 11.89
C GLN A 229 12.99 -6.22 10.56
N GLY A 230 12.98 -5.35 9.56
CA GLY A 230 13.57 -5.59 8.25
C GLY A 230 13.59 -4.34 7.37
N ILE A 231 14.17 -4.51 6.19
CA ILE A 231 14.23 -3.47 5.15
C ILE A 231 13.68 -4.03 3.84
N GLY A 232 13.07 -3.17 3.03
CA GLY A 232 12.62 -3.48 1.67
C GLY A 232 13.36 -2.60 0.65
N PRO A 233 14.57 -2.97 0.21
CA PRO A 233 15.30 -2.21 -0.79
C PRO A 233 14.78 -2.49 -2.20
N TRP A 234 14.96 -1.52 -3.09
CA TRP A 234 14.83 -1.80 -4.52
C TRP A 234 15.82 -2.90 -4.94
N LEU A 235 15.39 -3.82 -5.79
CA LEU A 235 16.19 -4.98 -6.18
C LEU A 235 17.57 -4.57 -6.74
N GLY A 236 17.64 -3.46 -7.49
CA GLY A 236 18.89 -2.94 -8.04
C GLY A 236 19.93 -2.48 -7.00
N HIS A 237 19.55 -2.32 -5.72
CA HIS A 237 20.50 -2.07 -4.63
C HIS A 237 21.24 -3.33 -4.19
N VAL A 238 20.60 -4.50 -4.34
CA VAL A 238 21.08 -5.78 -3.80
C VAL A 238 21.52 -6.75 -4.89
N THR A 239 21.15 -6.50 -6.14
CA THR A 239 21.62 -7.25 -7.30
C THR A 239 22.54 -6.39 -8.15
N ARG A 240 23.55 -7.04 -8.74
CA ARG A 240 24.34 -6.46 -9.83
C ARG A 240 23.74 -6.96 -11.13
N TYR A 241 22.79 -6.24 -11.70
CA TYR A 241 22.36 -6.45 -13.09
C TYR A 241 23.15 -5.53 -14.01
#